data_AF-K0SL85-F1
#
_entry.id   AF-K0SL85-F1
#
_cell.length_a   1.000
_cell.length_b   1.000
_cell.length_c   1.000
_cell.angle_alpha   90.00
_cell.angle_beta   90.00
_cell.angle_gamma   90.00
#
_symmetry.space_group_name_H-M   'P 1'
#
loop_
_entity.id
_entity.type
_entity.pdbx_description
1 polymer ?
#
loop_
_entity_poly.entity_id
_entity_poly.type
_entity_poly.pdbx_seq_one_letter_code
_entity_poly.pdbx_strand_id
1 'polypeptide(L)'
;MCKSHFGSLHPATASAYNNVGLMNKLLGNYEQSRAAYHESLRLYGEVCGKDHASYAAALSNLGMLERGHVIESEANEGEETEDGAAKEEEVDLGQLRDENVGELPKKMSAMERMQLNESAIEYLDEAYRIRISELGENHPHSITSRSQLGSALASAVIAERKQQLNSLIEKELRILKDRRNISDAREMEDHVPEAIAKAATKSSSSSNRLSKRRYEAAEDHLRGALNTAVDNPRGESVTPLAYLPSGISKASSRAGLTLPNLPKKDRSLTKKERRKLDKERRREKRKAPEKHHATSQMSPVKGIAARVSTLSAATAAQNLALFKKYHCDWIRLTLGDGSQDMDKQAHDTGRLTEAMEESRNLYEAALYVRSSILPAHHPEVIATKFSLAELLDSPRGPDVNAGKFDEKRANALREEILEFLQEKDEQSQS
;
A
#
# COMPACT_ATOMS: atom_id res chain seq x y z
N MET A 1 -20.95 17.27 -26.13
CA MET A 1 -20.09 18.35 -26.67
C MET A 1 -19.02 17.81 -27.62
N CYS A 2 -18.08 16.93 -27.22
CA CYS A 2 -17.00 16.44 -28.11
C CYS A 2 -17.49 15.82 -29.43
N LYS A 3 -18.50 14.95 -29.40
CA LYS A 3 -19.10 14.36 -30.62
C LYS A 3 -19.58 15.41 -31.63
N SER A 4 -20.12 16.53 -31.15
CA SER A 4 -20.66 17.60 -32.00
C SER A 4 -19.57 18.50 -32.59
N HIS A 5 -18.41 18.62 -31.93
CA HIS A 5 -17.32 19.50 -32.37
C HIS A 5 -16.23 18.77 -33.15
N PHE A 6 -15.87 17.55 -32.75
CA PHE A 6 -14.77 16.78 -33.35
C PHE A 6 -15.25 15.56 -34.14
N GLY A 7 -16.54 15.23 -34.08
CA GLY A 7 -17.08 13.98 -34.59
C GLY A 7 -17.04 12.84 -33.58
N SER A 8 -17.79 11.77 -33.88
CA SER A 8 -17.85 10.56 -33.04
C SER A 8 -16.53 9.80 -33.03
N LEU A 9 -15.80 9.81 -34.15
CA LEU A 9 -14.53 9.11 -34.33
C LEU A 9 -13.35 10.10 -34.27
N HIS A 10 -12.94 10.46 -33.06
CA HIS A 10 -11.83 11.40 -32.85
C HIS A 10 -11.10 11.13 -31.51
N PRO A 11 -9.76 11.27 -31.43
CA PRO A 11 -9.00 11.05 -30.18
C PRO A 11 -9.51 11.88 -28.99
N ALA A 12 -9.96 13.12 -29.23
CA ALA A 12 -10.56 13.95 -28.17
C ALA A 12 -11.90 13.39 -27.65
N THR A 13 -12.70 12.75 -28.51
CA THR A 13 -13.94 12.07 -28.10
C THR A 13 -13.61 10.82 -27.29
N ALA A 14 -12.58 10.05 -27.69
CA ALA A 14 -12.09 8.91 -26.91
C ALA A 14 -11.58 9.31 -25.52
N SER A 15 -10.81 10.40 -25.44
CA SER A 15 -10.33 10.99 -24.18
C SER A 15 -11.48 11.46 -23.28
N ALA A 16 -12.51 12.08 -23.86
CA ALA A 16 -13.69 12.48 -23.11
C ALA A 16 -14.40 11.27 -22.47
N TYR A 17 -14.56 10.16 -23.20
CA TYR A 17 -15.10 8.92 -22.64
C TYR A 17 -14.22 8.34 -21.53
N ASN A 18 -12.89 8.36 -21.70
CA ASN A 18 -11.97 7.95 -20.64
C ASN A 18 -12.18 8.78 -19.35
N ASN A 19 -12.35 10.10 -19.49
CA ASN A 19 -12.57 10.97 -18.34
C ASN A 19 -13.97 10.78 -17.72
N VAL A 20 -15.00 10.50 -18.52
CA VAL A 20 -16.32 10.11 -18.02
C VAL A 20 -16.23 8.82 -17.21
N GLY A 21 -15.44 7.85 -17.68
CA GLY A 21 -15.15 6.62 -16.93
C GLY A 21 -14.52 6.93 -15.58
N LEU A 22 -13.49 7.78 -15.56
CA LEU A 22 -12.82 8.19 -14.32
C LEU A 22 -13.75 8.88 -13.34
N MET A 23 -14.59 9.81 -13.81
CA MET A 23 -15.56 10.50 -12.95
C MET A 23 -16.59 9.53 -12.36
N ASN A 24 -17.13 8.61 -13.16
CA ASN A 24 -18.07 7.61 -12.65
C ASN A 24 -17.42 6.67 -11.62
N LYS A 25 -16.16 6.28 -11.84
CA LYS A 25 -15.39 5.51 -10.86
C LYS A 25 -15.30 6.25 -9.52
N LEU A 26 -14.97 7.54 -9.54
CA LEU A 26 -14.85 8.35 -8.32
C LEU A 26 -16.19 8.53 -7.59
N LEU A 27 -17.31 8.34 -8.29
CA LEU A 27 -18.66 8.39 -7.74
C LEU A 27 -19.20 7.01 -7.32
N GLY A 28 -18.42 5.93 -7.46
CA GLY A 28 -18.88 4.56 -7.18
C GLY A 28 -19.76 3.94 -8.28
N ASN A 29 -19.95 4.61 -9.41
CA ASN A 29 -20.77 4.16 -10.53
C ASN A 29 -20.00 3.18 -11.44
N TYR A 30 -19.76 1.96 -10.94
CA TYR A 30 -18.90 0.97 -11.60
C TYR A 30 -19.35 0.59 -13.01
N GLU A 31 -20.64 0.33 -13.24
CA GLU A 31 -21.15 -0.08 -14.56
C GLU A 31 -21.05 1.04 -15.60
N GLN A 32 -21.42 2.28 -15.22
CA GLN A 32 -21.28 3.44 -16.11
C GLN A 32 -19.81 3.73 -16.39
N SER A 33 -18.93 3.53 -15.40
CA SER A 33 -17.49 3.67 -15.58
C SER A 33 -16.94 2.65 -16.59
N ARG A 34 -17.31 1.37 -16.43
CA ARG A 34 -16.92 0.28 -17.32
C ARG A 34 -17.37 0.54 -18.75
N ALA A 35 -18.64 0.92 -18.95
CA ALA A 35 -19.18 1.24 -20.27
C ALA A 35 -18.43 2.40 -20.94
N ALA A 36 -18.10 3.46 -20.19
CA ALA A 36 -17.37 4.61 -20.71
C ALA A 36 -15.92 4.25 -21.10
N TYR A 37 -15.23 3.42 -20.31
CA TYR A 37 -13.89 2.94 -20.66
C TYR A 37 -13.90 2.02 -21.89
N HIS A 38 -14.88 1.13 -22.02
CA HIS A 38 -15.02 0.30 -23.23
C HIS A 38 -15.24 1.14 -24.49
N GLU A 39 -16.08 2.18 -24.42
CA GLU A 39 -16.26 3.09 -25.56
C GLU A 39 -14.98 3.88 -25.85
N SER A 40 -14.23 4.28 -24.83
CA SER A 40 -12.91 4.89 -25.00
C SER A 40 -11.92 3.94 -25.70
N LEU A 41 -11.87 2.67 -25.28
CA LEU A 41 -11.03 1.64 -25.91
C LEU A 41 -11.40 1.43 -27.37
N ARG A 42 -12.70 1.29 -27.68
CA ARG A 42 -13.18 1.13 -29.05
C ARG A 42 -12.71 2.30 -29.92
N LEU A 43 -12.93 3.53 -29.45
CA LEU A 43 -12.54 4.73 -30.19
C LEU A 43 -11.03 4.86 -30.35
N TYR A 44 -10.23 4.66 -29.30
CA TYR A 44 -8.77 4.67 -29.40
C TYR A 44 -8.25 3.60 -30.36
N GLY A 45 -8.80 2.40 -30.30
CA GLY A 45 -8.45 1.30 -31.20
C GLY A 45 -8.71 1.65 -32.68
N GLU A 46 -9.77 2.39 -32.98
CA GLU A 46 -10.10 2.81 -34.34
C GLU A 46 -9.28 4.03 -34.81
N VAL A 47 -9.02 5.02 -33.95
CA VAL A 47 -8.36 6.29 -34.37
C VAL A 47 -6.84 6.26 -34.32
N CYS A 48 -6.23 5.58 -33.35
CA CYS A 48 -4.76 5.55 -33.19
C CYS A 48 -4.19 4.13 -33.18
N GLY A 49 -5.03 3.09 -33.20
CA GLY A 49 -4.61 1.69 -33.17
C GLY A 49 -4.47 1.15 -31.75
N LYS A 50 -4.49 -0.19 -31.63
CA LYS A 50 -4.42 -0.90 -30.35
C LYS A 50 -3.02 -0.88 -29.71
N ASP A 51 -1.98 -0.66 -30.51
CA ASP A 51 -0.59 -0.60 -30.04
C ASP A 51 -0.18 0.81 -29.57
N HIS A 52 -1.12 1.74 -29.42
CA HIS A 52 -0.86 3.13 -29.04
C HIS A 52 -1.07 3.39 -27.53
N ALA A 53 -0.33 4.34 -26.97
CA ALA A 53 -0.24 4.56 -25.53
C ALA A 53 -1.55 5.04 -24.93
N SER A 54 -2.38 5.69 -25.76
CA SER A 54 -3.74 6.09 -25.41
C SER A 54 -4.68 4.89 -25.26
N TYR A 55 -4.55 3.85 -26.09
CA TYR A 55 -5.29 2.60 -25.91
C TYR A 55 -4.87 1.91 -24.61
N ALA A 56 -3.55 1.83 -24.36
CA ALA A 56 -3.00 1.32 -23.10
C ALA A 56 -3.44 2.12 -21.87
N ALA A 57 -3.68 3.43 -22.01
CA ALA A 57 -4.21 4.25 -20.92
C ALA A 57 -5.66 3.89 -20.56
N ALA A 58 -6.51 3.68 -21.55
CA ALA A 58 -7.88 3.22 -21.31
C ALA A 58 -7.90 1.81 -20.70
N LEU A 59 -7.04 0.89 -21.16
CA LEU A 59 -6.85 -0.44 -20.57
C LEU A 59 -6.42 -0.36 -19.10
N SER A 60 -5.42 0.49 -18.80
CA SER A 60 -4.94 0.67 -17.43
C SER A 60 -6.04 1.17 -16.50
N ASN A 61 -6.88 2.10 -16.98
CA ASN A 61 -7.98 2.64 -16.19
C ASN A 61 -9.08 1.62 -15.95
N LEU A 62 -9.37 0.78 -16.94
CA LEU A 62 -10.31 -0.32 -16.81
C LEU A 62 -9.80 -1.39 -15.83
N GLY A 63 -8.54 -1.82 -15.94
CA GLY A 63 -7.97 -2.77 -14.98
C GLY A 63 -7.94 -2.22 -13.54
N MET A 64 -7.66 -0.93 -13.38
CA MET A 64 -7.75 -0.23 -12.09
C MET A 64 -9.19 -0.03 -11.60
N LEU A 65 -10.20 -0.06 -12.49
CA LEU A 65 -11.61 -0.03 -12.12
C LEU A 65 -12.02 -1.39 -11.54
N GLU A 66 -11.76 -2.48 -12.26
CA GLU A 66 -12.12 -3.84 -11.84
C GLU A 66 -11.46 -4.20 -10.51
N ARG A 67 -10.16 -3.90 -10.36
CA ARG A 67 -9.46 -4.08 -9.09
C ARG A 67 -10.06 -3.26 -7.95
N GLY A 68 -10.48 -2.03 -8.23
CA GLY A 68 -11.13 -1.16 -7.22
C GLY A 68 -12.46 -1.74 -6.76
N HIS A 69 -13.26 -2.22 -7.70
CA HIS A 69 -14.56 -2.83 -7.43
C HIS A 69 -14.46 -4.07 -6.53
N VAL A 70 -13.44 -4.91 -6.76
CA VAL A 70 -13.15 -6.06 -5.90
C VAL A 70 -12.80 -5.63 -4.48
N ILE A 71 -11.87 -4.67 -4.34
CA ILE A 71 -11.40 -4.22 -3.02
C ILE A 71 -12.54 -3.61 -2.21
N GLU A 72 -13.38 -2.78 -2.83
CA GLU A 72 -14.56 -2.20 -2.16
C GLU A 72 -15.57 -3.27 -1.76
N SER A 73 -15.84 -4.24 -2.64
CA SER A 73 -16.70 -5.37 -2.30
C SER A 73 -16.15 -6.21 -1.13
N GLU A 74 -14.83 -6.37 -1.02
CA GLU A 74 -14.21 -7.10 0.10
C GLU A 74 -14.21 -6.30 1.41
N ALA A 75 -14.15 -4.97 1.34
CA ALA A 75 -14.24 -4.10 2.52
C ALA A 75 -15.66 -4.13 3.11
N ASN A 76 -16.67 -4.02 2.26
CA ASN A 76 -18.08 -4.07 2.68
C ASN A 76 -18.47 -5.42 3.30
N GLU A 77 -17.76 -6.51 2.95
CA GLU A 77 -17.95 -7.81 3.61
C GLU A 77 -17.47 -7.83 5.08
N GLY A 78 -16.48 -7.02 5.44
CA GLY A 78 -15.90 -6.99 6.79
C GLY A 78 -16.70 -6.15 7.79
N GLU A 79 -17.22 -5.01 7.35
CA GLU A 79 -17.96 -4.07 8.22
C GLU A 79 -19.27 -4.67 8.75
N GLU A 80 -19.97 -5.49 7.96
CA GLU A 80 -21.20 -6.18 8.40
C GLU A 80 -20.96 -7.28 9.45
N THR A 81 -19.72 -7.73 9.64
CA THR A 81 -19.39 -8.77 10.65
C THR A 81 -18.95 -8.21 11.99
N GLU A 82 -18.46 -6.97 12.04
CA GLU A 82 -18.06 -6.31 13.30
C GLU A 82 -19.26 -5.61 13.98
N ASP A 83 -20.23 -5.10 13.20
CA ASP A 83 -21.54 -4.67 13.71
C ASP A 83 -22.51 -5.86 13.80
N GLY A 84 -22.30 -6.72 14.79
CA GLY A 84 -23.20 -7.81 15.12
C GLY A 84 -24.59 -7.32 15.57
N ALA A 85 -25.46 -6.95 14.62
CA ALA A 85 -26.90 -6.80 14.79
C ALA A 85 -27.65 -6.71 13.46
N ALA A 86 -27.32 -7.52 12.45
CA ALA A 86 -28.29 -7.80 11.40
C ALA A 86 -29.42 -8.62 12.03
N LYS A 87 -30.52 -7.96 12.38
CA LYS A 87 -31.80 -8.61 12.59
C LYS A 87 -32.05 -9.47 11.34
N GLU A 88 -32.07 -10.78 11.51
CA GLU A 88 -32.77 -11.67 10.58
C GLU A 88 -34.26 -11.33 10.66
N GLU A 89 -34.66 -10.22 10.03
CA GLU A 89 -36.05 -10.00 9.68
C GLU A 89 -36.26 -10.71 8.36
N GLU A 90 -36.73 -11.95 8.46
CA GLU A 90 -37.27 -12.74 7.37
C GLU A 90 -38.48 -11.97 6.79
N VAL A 91 -38.20 -11.03 5.89
CA VAL A 91 -39.25 -10.34 5.13
C VAL A 91 -39.76 -11.33 4.09
N ASP A 92 -40.98 -11.82 4.33
CA ASP A 92 -41.75 -12.66 3.41
C ASP A 92 -41.77 -12.04 2.00
N LEU A 93 -40.97 -12.63 1.10
CA LEU A 93 -40.77 -12.19 -0.29
C LEU A 93 -42.03 -12.33 -1.17
N GLY A 94 -43.20 -12.56 -0.56
CA GLY A 94 -44.49 -12.62 -1.24
C GLY A 94 -45.20 -11.27 -1.44
N GLN A 95 -44.81 -10.17 -0.77
CA GLN A 95 -45.67 -8.96 -0.72
C GLN A 95 -45.07 -7.62 -1.16
N LEU A 96 -43.83 -7.55 -1.66
CA LEU A 96 -43.29 -6.30 -2.24
C LEU A 96 -42.87 -6.50 -3.69
N ARG A 97 -43.88 -6.78 -4.53
CA ARG A 97 -43.77 -6.63 -5.97
C ARG A 97 -44.41 -5.30 -6.37
N ASP A 98 -43.88 -4.21 -5.80
CA ASP A 98 -44.16 -2.85 -6.26
C ASP A 98 -42.88 -2.23 -6.81
N GLU A 99 -43.06 -1.62 -7.97
CA GLU A 99 -42.05 -1.01 -8.81
C GLU A 99 -41.31 0.10 -8.03
N ASN A 100 -39.99 0.22 -8.26
CA ASN A 100 -39.13 1.30 -7.76
C ASN A 100 -38.47 1.18 -6.36
N VAL A 101 -38.26 -0.02 -5.84
CA VAL A 101 -37.24 -0.24 -4.79
C VAL A 101 -35.88 -0.25 -5.46
N GLY A 102 -35.03 0.74 -5.17
CA GLY A 102 -33.63 0.73 -5.59
C GLY A 102 -33.01 -0.60 -5.18
N GLU A 103 -32.45 -1.31 -6.16
CA GLU A 103 -31.82 -2.61 -5.95
C GLU A 103 -30.85 -2.48 -4.77
N LEU A 104 -31.16 -3.15 -3.65
CA LEU A 104 -30.18 -3.38 -2.59
C LEU A 104 -28.90 -3.88 -3.28
N PRO A 105 -27.72 -3.29 -3.01
CA PRO A 105 -26.50 -3.65 -3.72
C PRO A 105 -26.30 -5.15 -3.58
N LYS A 106 -26.47 -5.86 -4.70
CA LYS A 106 -26.36 -7.31 -4.73
C LYS A 106 -24.92 -7.65 -4.38
N LYS A 107 -24.73 -8.34 -3.25
CA LYS A 107 -23.42 -8.76 -2.76
C LYS A 107 -22.67 -9.51 -3.87
N MET A 108 -21.49 -9.02 -4.24
CA MET A 108 -20.67 -9.67 -5.25
C MET A 108 -20.25 -11.04 -4.73
N SER A 109 -20.46 -12.09 -5.52
CA SER A 109 -20.03 -13.43 -5.20
C SER A 109 -18.50 -13.57 -5.28
N ALA A 110 -17.96 -14.58 -4.60
CA ALA A 110 -16.53 -14.91 -4.72
C ALA A 110 -16.12 -15.23 -6.18
N MET A 111 -17.02 -15.79 -6.98
CA MET A 111 -16.76 -16.09 -8.39
C MET A 111 -16.66 -14.81 -9.23
N GLU A 112 -17.55 -13.84 -9.00
CA GLU A 112 -17.49 -12.53 -9.65
C GLU A 112 -16.21 -11.79 -9.26
N ARG A 113 -15.83 -11.77 -7.97
CA ARG A 113 -14.55 -11.18 -7.53
C ARG A 113 -13.33 -11.80 -8.21
N MET A 114 -13.33 -13.13 -8.34
CA MET A 114 -12.26 -13.85 -9.03
C MET A 114 -12.20 -13.47 -10.52
N GLN A 115 -13.35 -13.39 -11.19
CA GLN A 115 -13.43 -12.95 -12.59
C GLN A 115 -12.94 -11.52 -12.79
N LEU A 116 -13.28 -10.60 -11.88
CA LEU A 116 -12.83 -9.21 -11.93
C LEU A 116 -11.32 -9.08 -11.65
N ASN A 117 -10.76 -9.91 -10.76
CA ASN A 117 -9.32 -9.94 -10.55
C ASN A 117 -8.56 -10.43 -11.79
N GLU A 118 -9.06 -11.46 -12.47
CA GLU A 118 -8.44 -11.96 -13.72
C GLU A 118 -8.53 -10.90 -14.83
N SER A 119 -9.69 -10.29 -15.04
CA SER A 119 -9.84 -9.25 -16.06
C SER A 119 -8.95 -8.04 -15.76
N ALA A 120 -8.81 -7.65 -14.49
CA ALA A 120 -7.90 -6.59 -14.08
C ALA A 120 -6.44 -6.90 -14.47
N ILE A 121 -5.99 -8.13 -14.24
CA ILE A 121 -4.64 -8.58 -14.61
C ILE A 121 -4.46 -8.54 -16.13
N GLU A 122 -5.43 -9.05 -16.89
CA GLU A 122 -5.39 -9.07 -18.36
C GLU A 122 -5.26 -7.65 -18.93
N TYR A 123 -6.12 -6.72 -18.50
CA TYR A 123 -6.07 -5.33 -18.97
C TYR A 123 -4.75 -4.64 -18.61
N LEU A 124 -4.22 -4.88 -17.40
CA LEU A 124 -2.97 -4.26 -16.96
C LEU A 124 -1.73 -4.87 -17.62
N ASP A 125 -1.75 -6.18 -17.90
CA ASP A 125 -0.70 -6.89 -18.64
C ASP A 125 -0.64 -6.39 -20.09
N GLU A 126 -1.78 -6.28 -20.76
CA GLU A 126 -1.84 -5.73 -22.12
C GLU A 126 -1.38 -4.26 -22.16
N ALA A 127 -1.86 -3.44 -21.22
CA ALA A 127 -1.43 -2.04 -21.12
C ALA A 127 0.08 -1.90 -20.88
N TYR A 128 0.65 -2.75 -20.03
CA TYR A 128 2.08 -2.76 -19.75
C TYR A 128 2.89 -3.16 -20.99
N ARG A 129 2.47 -4.20 -21.71
CA ARG A 129 3.13 -4.64 -22.96
C ARG A 129 3.16 -3.53 -24.00
N ILE A 130 2.02 -2.90 -24.28
CA ILE A 130 1.92 -1.81 -25.26
C ILE A 130 2.83 -0.65 -24.88
N ARG A 131 2.83 -0.23 -23.60
CA ARG A 131 3.65 0.89 -23.15
C ARG A 131 5.14 0.59 -23.19
N ILE A 132 5.57 -0.65 -22.91
CA ILE A 132 6.97 -1.02 -23.11
C ILE A 132 7.33 -0.95 -24.60
N SER A 133 6.51 -1.54 -25.49
CA SER A 133 6.84 -1.60 -26.91
C SER A 133 6.90 -0.23 -27.57
N GLU A 134 6.03 0.70 -27.18
CA GLU A 134 5.92 2.01 -27.81
C GLU A 134 6.78 3.08 -27.12
N LEU A 135 6.82 3.08 -25.79
CA LEU A 135 7.44 4.15 -24.99
C LEU A 135 8.79 3.73 -24.38
N GLY A 136 9.08 2.43 -24.33
CA GLY A 136 10.24 1.86 -23.66
C GLY A 136 10.04 1.63 -22.15
N GLU A 137 10.91 0.79 -21.57
CA GLU A 137 10.81 0.36 -20.16
C GLU A 137 10.99 1.51 -19.16
N ASN A 138 11.82 2.50 -19.51
CA ASN A 138 12.13 3.62 -18.64
C ASN A 138 11.07 4.72 -18.66
N HIS A 139 10.02 4.65 -19.50
CA HIS A 139 9.00 5.69 -19.59
C HIS A 139 8.10 5.71 -18.33
N PRO A 140 7.63 6.88 -17.83
CA PRO A 140 6.84 6.94 -16.60
C PRO A 140 5.60 6.05 -16.64
N HIS A 141 4.88 6.06 -17.77
CA HIS A 141 3.70 5.22 -17.93
C HIS A 141 4.02 3.73 -17.94
N SER A 142 5.17 3.30 -18.47
CA SER A 142 5.61 1.90 -18.43
C SER A 142 5.92 1.47 -16.99
N ILE A 143 6.58 2.32 -16.22
CA ILE A 143 6.87 2.10 -14.79
C ILE A 143 5.56 2.01 -13.98
N THR A 144 4.63 2.96 -14.20
CA THR A 144 3.32 2.95 -13.54
C THR A 144 2.53 1.69 -13.87
N SER A 145 2.48 1.27 -15.14
CA SER A 145 1.78 0.05 -15.56
C SER A 145 2.38 -1.19 -14.92
N ARG A 146 3.71 -1.28 -14.89
CA ARG A 146 4.42 -2.37 -14.23
C ARG A 146 4.05 -2.48 -12.76
N SER A 147 4.01 -1.34 -12.07
CA SER A 147 3.61 -1.26 -10.67
C SER A 147 2.15 -1.68 -10.48
N GLN A 148 1.23 -1.19 -11.32
CA GLN A 148 -0.20 -1.53 -11.28
C GLN A 148 -0.44 -3.03 -11.52
N LEU A 149 0.23 -3.62 -12.53
CA LEU A 149 0.17 -5.06 -12.81
C LEU A 149 0.68 -5.88 -11.61
N GLY A 150 1.83 -5.49 -11.03
CA GLY A 150 2.35 -6.13 -9.82
C GLY A 150 1.37 -6.05 -8.64
N SER A 151 0.73 -4.91 -8.43
CA SER A 151 -0.30 -4.74 -7.40
C SER A 151 -1.57 -5.55 -7.69
N ALA A 152 -1.98 -5.73 -8.95
CA ALA A 152 -3.13 -6.55 -9.30
C ALA A 152 -2.85 -8.05 -9.09
N LEU A 153 -1.68 -8.53 -9.53
CA LEU A 153 -1.22 -9.90 -9.25
C LEU A 153 -1.14 -10.17 -7.74
N ALA A 154 -0.61 -9.21 -6.96
CA ALA A 154 -0.57 -9.30 -5.51
C ALA A 154 -1.99 -9.43 -4.91
N SER A 155 -2.92 -8.55 -5.29
CA SER A 155 -4.30 -8.58 -4.82
C SER A 155 -4.99 -9.92 -5.14
N ALA A 156 -4.82 -10.45 -6.35
CA ALA A 156 -5.39 -11.74 -6.75
C ALA A 156 -4.83 -12.90 -5.92
N VAL A 157 -3.51 -12.94 -5.69
CA VAL A 157 -2.88 -13.96 -4.84
C VAL A 157 -3.40 -13.91 -3.41
N ILE A 158 -3.58 -12.71 -2.86
CA ILE A 158 -4.12 -12.51 -1.51
C ILE A 158 -5.57 -13.02 -1.45
N ALA A 159 -6.41 -12.64 -2.42
CA ALA A 159 -7.81 -13.06 -2.49
C ALA A 159 -7.95 -14.59 -2.61
N GLU A 160 -7.20 -15.23 -3.52
CA GLU A 160 -7.17 -16.69 -3.68
C GLU A 160 -6.81 -17.40 -2.37
N ARG A 161 -5.75 -16.92 -1.70
CA ARG A 161 -5.28 -17.50 -0.44
C ARG A 161 -6.29 -17.31 0.68
N LYS A 162 -6.89 -16.12 0.79
CA LYS A 162 -7.95 -15.82 1.76
C LYS A 162 -9.14 -16.76 1.57
N GLN A 163 -9.59 -16.95 0.33
CA GLN A 163 -10.68 -17.86 0.01
C GLN A 163 -10.35 -19.33 0.36
N GLN A 164 -9.15 -19.78 -0.01
CA GLN A 164 -8.70 -21.14 0.32
C GLN A 164 -8.65 -21.34 1.84
N LEU A 165 -8.08 -20.38 2.57
CA LEU A 165 -8.00 -20.44 4.02
C LEU A 165 -9.38 -20.48 4.67
N ASN A 166 -10.31 -19.61 4.26
CA ASN A 166 -11.69 -19.61 4.76
C ASN A 166 -12.39 -20.96 4.51
N SER A 167 -12.21 -21.54 3.32
CA SER A 167 -12.79 -22.86 3.00
C SER A 167 -12.22 -23.99 3.88
N LEU A 168 -10.97 -23.86 4.33
CA LEU A 168 -10.34 -24.81 5.24
C LEU A 168 -10.83 -24.59 6.67
N ILE A 169 -10.96 -23.33 7.11
CA ILE A 169 -11.51 -22.96 8.42
C ILE A 169 -12.92 -23.52 8.57
N GLU A 170 -13.80 -23.31 7.59
CA GLU A 170 -15.17 -23.84 7.60
C GLU A 170 -15.20 -25.37 7.73
N LYS A 171 -14.31 -26.07 7.02
CA LYS A 171 -14.19 -27.54 7.12
C LYS A 171 -13.73 -27.95 8.51
N GLU A 172 -12.72 -27.30 9.08
CA GLU A 172 -12.25 -27.59 10.44
C GLU A 172 -13.30 -27.30 11.49
N LEU A 173 -14.06 -26.20 11.36
CA LEU A 173 -15.17 -25.88 12.26
C LEU A 173 -16.28 -26.93 12.21
N ARG A 174 -16.64 -27.43 11.01
CA ARG A 174 -17.60 -28.54 10.88
C ARG A 174 -17.09 -29.80 11.57
N ILE A 175 -15.82 -30.16 11.37
CA ILE A 175 -15.19 -31.32 12.03
C ILE A 175 -15.19 -31.16 13.56
N LEU A 176 -14.88 -29.97 14.07
CA LEU A 176 -14.88 -29.68 15.51
C LEU A 176 -16.29 -29.76 16.09
N LYS A 177 -17.28 -29.19 15.39
CA LYS A 177 -18.70 -29.26 15.74
C LYS A 177 -19.16 -30.71 15.90
N ASP A 178 -18.87 -31.56 14.92
CA ASP A 178 -19.26 -32.97 14.93
C ASP A 178 -18.53 -33.78 16.01
N ARG A 179 -17.22 -33.55 16.18
CA ARG A 179 -16.39 -34.30 17.15
C ARG A 179 -16.71 -33.97 18.60
N ARG A 180 -17.01 -32.71 18.89
CA ARG A 180 -17.28 -32.22 20.25
C ARG A 180 -18.79 -32.17 20.54
N ASN A 181 -19.63 -32.52 19.57
CA ASN A 181 -21.09 -32.49 19.66
C ASN A 181 -21.61 -31.11 20.12
N ILE A 182 -21.03 -30.05 19.56
CA ILE A 182 -21.35 -28.66 19.92
C ILE A 182 -22.57 -28.22 19.13
N SER A 183 -23.62 -27.81 19.84
CA SER A 183 -24.87 -27.31 19.25
C SER A 183 -24.98 -25.78 19.31
N ASP A 184 -24.32 -25.13 20.27
CA ASP A 184 -24.37 -23.68 20.46
C ASP A 184 -23.33 -22.97 19.56
N ALA A 185 -23.75 -21.91 18.87
CA ALA A 185 -22.87 -21.09 18.04
C ALA A 185 -21.83 -20.34 18.89
N ARG A 186 -22.17 -19.93 20.11
CA ARG A 186 -21.24 -19.22 21.01
C ARG A 186 -20.11 -20.13 21.49
N GLU A 187 -20.42 -21.39 21.78
CA GLU A 187 -19.39 -22.39 22.14
C GLU A 187 -18.47 -22.71 20.94
N MET A 188 -18.96 -22.56 19.71
CA MET A 188 -18.10 -22.69 18.52
C MET A 188 -17.12 -21.53 18.33
N GLU A 189 -17.41 -20.32 18.83
CA GLU A 189 -16.51 -19.16 18.74
C GLU A 189 -15.18 -19.41 19.47
N ASP A 190 -15.23 -20.07 20.63
CA ASP A 190 -14.04 -20.48 21.39
C ASP A 190 -13.11 -21.42 20.61
N HIS A 191 -13.64 -22.09 19.58
CA HIS A 191 -12.93 -23.02 18.73
C HIS A 191 -12.46 -22.42 17.39
N VAL A 192 -12.83 -21.18 17.07
CA VAL A 192 -12.36 -20.48 15.87
C VAL A 192 -10.83 -20.37 15.82
N PRO A 193 -10.12 -19.99 16.89
CA PRO A 193 -8.65 -19.96 16.87
C PRO A 193 -8.01 -21.33 16.58
N GLU A 194 -8.59 -22.41 17.13
CA GLU A 194 -8.13 -23.79 16.87
C GLU A 194 -8.34 -24.17 15.39
N ALA A 195 -9.49 -23.81 14.82
CA ALA A 195 -9.78 -24.05 13.40
C ALA A 195 -8.87 -23.25 12.47
N ILE A 196 -8.60 -21.98 12.77
CA ILE A 196 -7.67 -21.13 12.02
C ILE A 196 -6.26 -21.74 12.02
N ALA A 197 -5.75 -22.16 13.17
CA ALA A 197 -4.43 -22.79 13.27
C ALA A 197 -4.34 -24.07 12.43
N LYS A 198 -5.36 -24.95 12.49
CA LYS A 198 -5.42 -26.18 11.69
C LYS A 198 -5.61 -25.92 10.20
N ALA A 199 -6.36 -24.89 9.82
CA ALA A 199 -6.54 -24.51 8.43
C ALA A 199 -5.25 -23.93 7.83
N ALA A 200 -4.53 -23.09 8.59
CA ALA A 200 -3.28 -22.48 8.15
C ALA A 200 -2.17 -23.52 7.90
N THR A 201 -2.07 -24.55 8.76
CA THR A 201 -1.13 -25.67 8.55
C THR A 201 -1.44 -26.51 7.30
N LYS A 202 -2.73 -26.70 6.99
CA LYS A 202 -3.14 -27.37 5.75
C LYS A 202 -2.94 -26.50 4.50
N SER A 203 -3.09 -25.18 4.63
CA SER A 203 -2.85 -24.23 3.54
C SER A 203 -1.36 -24.13 3.17
N SER A 204 -0.45 -24.14 4.15
CA SER A 204 1.00 -24.05 3.90
C SER A 204 1.57 -25.25 3.14
N SER A 205 1.02 -26.45 3.39
CA SER A 205 1.43 -27.71 2.75
C SER A 205 0.82 -27.92 1.35
N SER A 206 -0.25 -27.21 1.00
CA SER A 206 -1.00 -27.38 -0.26
C SER A 206 -0.75 -26.28 -1.30
N SER A 207 0.29 -25.45 -1.10
CA SER A 207 0.57 -24.28 -1.95
C SER A 207 0.52 -24.62 -3.44
N ASN A 208 -0.50 -24.08 -4.12
CA ASN A 208 -0.71 -24.25 -5.55
C ASN A 208 0.47 -23.62 -6.32
N ARG A 209 1.12 -24.42 -7.18
CA ARG A 209 2.23 -23.97 -8.05
C ARG A 209 1.88 -22.70 -8.84
N LEU A 210 0.61 -22.53 -9.20
CA LEU A 210 0.12 -21.34 -9.89
C LEU A 210 0.14 -20.09 -8.99
N SER A 211 -0.35 -20.20 -7.75
CA SER A 211 -0.34 -19.10 -6.77
C SER A 211 1.10 -18.68 -6.41
N LYS A 212 2.02 -19.65 -6.33
CA LYS A 212 3.45 -19.37 -6.15
C LYS A 212 4.03 -18.57 -7.32
N ARG A 213 3.75 -18.98 -8.57
CA ARG A 213 4.20 -18.24 -9.76
C ARG A 213 3.63 -16.83 -9.84
N ARG A 214 2.35 -16.65 -9.52
CA ARG A 214 1.70 -15.33 -9.48
C ARG A 214 2.32 -14.44 -8.40
N TYR A 215 2.66 -15.00 -7.24
CA TYR A 215 3.36 -14.28 -6.19
C TYR A 215 4.76 -13.82 -6.64
N GLU A 216 5.55 -14.72 -7.23
CA GLU A 216 6.89 -14.41 -7.77
C GLU A 216 6.80 -13.32 -8.84
N ALA A 217 5.84 -13.43 -9.77
CA ALA A 217 5.59 -12.41 -10.79
C ALA A 217 5.19 -11.06 -10.19
N ALA A 218 4.32 -11.04 -9.17
CA ALA A 218 3.93 -9.82 -8.46
C ALA A 218 5.15 -9.11 -7.86
N GLU A 219 6.02 -9.86 -7.19
CA GLU A 219 7.26 -9.33 -6.61
C GLU A 219 8.18 -8.76 -7.68
N ASP A 220 8.40 -9.50 -8.77
CA ASP A 220 9.28 -9.09 -9.88
C ASP A 220 8.79 -7.80 -10.57
N HIS A 221 7.48 -7.67 -10.77
CA HIS A 221 6.89 -6.46 -11.32
C HIS A 221 7.05 -5.26 -10.37
N LEU A 222 6.75 -5.44 -9.08
CA LEU A 222 6.83 -4.36 -8.07
C LEU A 222 8.28 -3.92 -7.82
N ARG A 223 9.21 -4.86 -7.64
CA ARG A 223 10.64 -4.57 -7.49
C ARG A 223 11.20 -3.92 -8.75
N GLY A 224 10.86 -4.45 -9.92
CA GLY A 224 11.30 -3.87 -11.18
C GLY A 224 10.79 -2.44 -11.38
N ALA A 225 9.53 -2.16 -11.05
CA ALA A 225 8.98 -0.81 -11.12
C ALA A 225 9.72 0.15 -10.16
N LEU A 226 10.00 -0.28 -8.93
CA LEU A 226 10.76 0.52 -7.96
C LEU A 226 12.21 0.75 -8.42
N ASN A 227 12.90 -0.28 -8.89
CA ASN A 227 14.26 -0.18 -9.43
C ASN A 227 14.32 0.86 -10.54
N THR A 228 13.46 0.72 -11.56
CA THR A 228 13.44 1.64 -12.70
C THR A 228 13.07 3.07 -12.27
N ALA A 229 12.14 3.24 -11.31
CA ALA A 229 11.76 4.57 -10.79
C ALA A 229 12.90 5.25 -10.03
N VAL A 230 13.66 4.50 -9.24
CA VAL A 230 14.82 4.99 -8.48
C VAL A 230 16.01 5.29 -9.40
N ASP A 231 16.24 4.46 -10.41
CA ASP A 231 17.33 4.64 -11.37
C ASP A 231 17.06 5.80 -12.35
N ASN A 232 15.79 6.14 -12.56
CA ASN A 232 15.35 7.20 -13.47
C ASN A 232 14.44 8.21 -12.73
N PRO A 233 14.96 8.96 -11.75
CA PRO A 233 14.17 9.90 -10.98
C PRO A 233 13.62 11.00 -11.90
N ARG A 234 12.33 11.29 -11.76
CA ARG A 234 11.62 12.34 -12.51
C ARG A 234 10.79 13.20 -11.59
N GLY A 235 10.69 14.48 -11.93
CA GLY A 235 10.00 15.49 -11.15
C GLY A 235 10.85 16.03 -10.00
N GLU A 236 10.18 16.63 -9.02
CA GLU A 236 10.84 17.11 -7.80
C GLU A 236 11.48 15.93 -7.05
N SER A 237 12.75 16.12 -6.68
CA SER A 237 13.54 15.12 -5.98
C SER A 237 14.05 15.70 -4.67
N VAL A 238 13.88 14.94 -3.60
CA VAL A 238 14.43 15.25 -2.29
C VAL A 238 15.68 14.41 -2.02
N THR A 239 16.51 14.83 -1.07
CA THR A 239 17.62 13.98 -0.63
C THR A 239 17.03 12.74 0.02
N PRO A 240 17.32 11.51 -0.45
CA PRO A 240 16.74 10.31 0.12
C PRO A 240 16.96 10.21 1.62
N LEU A 241 16.03 9.54 2.30
CA LEU A 241 16.16 9.19 3.71
C LEU A 241 17.30 8.17 3.89
N ALA A 242 18.53 8.66 3.95
CA ALA A 242 19.72 7.90 4.29
C ALA A 242 20.24 8.46 5.61
N TYR A 243 20.13 7.71 6.70
CA TYR A 243 20.67 8.18 7.96
C TYR A 243 22.21 8.15 7.89
N LEU A 244 22.85 9.31 7.66
CA LEU A 244 24.28 9.51 7.88
C LEU A 244 24.53 9.60 9.39
N PRO A 245 25.34 8.70 10.01
CA PRO A 245 25.70 8.84 11.41
C PRO A 245 26.62 10.05 11.61
N SER A 246 26.45 10.69 12.76
CA SER A 246 27.36 11.66 13.33
C SER A 246 28.84 11.25 13.20
N GLY A 247 29.62 12.09 12.52
CA GLY A 247 31.05 12.23 12.75
C GLY A 247 32.00 11.36 11.94
N ILE A 248 32.10 11.59 10.62
CA ILE A 248 33.38 11.45 9.90
C ILE A 248 33.57 12.67 8.99
N SER A 249 34.69 13.35 9.18
CA SER A 249 35.08 14.53 8.42
C SER A 249 35.54 14.19 7.00
N LYS A 250 35.14 15.05 6.06
CA LYS A 250 35.87 15.49 4.85
C LYS A 250 36.49 14.42 3.94
N ALA A 251 36.02 14.38 2.68
CA ALA A 251 36.77 14.95 1.56
C ALA A 251 35.91 15.01 0.27
N SER A 252 35.88 16.20 -0.36
CA SER A 252 35.75 16.50 -1.80
C SER A 252 34.59 15.85 -2.58
N SER A 253 33.67 16.57 -3.24
CA SER A 253 33.94 17.63 -4.21
C SER A 253 32.75 18.59 -4.44
N ARG A 254 33.07 19.89 -4.51
CA ARG A 254 32.50 21.01 -5.31
C ARG A 254 31.13 20.78 -6.02
N ALA A 255 30.17 21.69 -6.02
CA ALA A 255 30.29 23.15 -6.03
C ALA A 255 28.98 23.87 -5.63
N GLY A 256 29.15 25.10 -5.12
CA GLY A 256 28.19 26.19 -5.28
C GLY A 256 27.15 26.36 -4.17
N LEU A 257 27.40 27.31 -3.26
CA LEU A 257 26.47 28.41 -2.93
C LEU A 257 27.07 29.28 -1.80
N THR A 258 26.84 30.58 -1.94
CA THR A 258 27.46 31.73 -1.27
C THR A 258 27.12 31.86 0.21
N LEU A 259 28.12 32.23 1.03
CA LEU A 259 27.98 32.57 2.46
C LEU A 259 27.59 34.06 2.65
N PRO A 260 26.64 34.40 3.54
CA PRO A 260 26.51 35.76 4.08
C PRO A 260 27.61 36.04 5.12
N ASN A 261 28.09 37.28 5.14
CA ASN A 261 29.20 37.77 5.96
C ASN A 261 29.04 37.49 7.47
N LEU A 262 29.98 36.75 8.06
CA LEU A 262 30.25 36.71 9.50
C LEU A 262 31.48 37.58 9.82
N PRO A 263 31.51 38.33 10.93
CA PRO A 263 32.58 39.26 11.26
C PRO A 263 33.91 38.53 11.45
N LYS A 264 34.97 39.08 10.84
CA LYS A 264 36.32 38.49 10.82
C LYS A 264 36.88 38.34 12.24
N LYS A 265 37.55 37.21 12.48
CA LYS A 265 38.37 36.90 13.67
C LYS A 265 39.17 38.13 14.12
N ASP A 266 38.86 38.66 15.29
CA ASP A 266 39.69 39.69 15.91
C ASP A 266 41.05 39.06 16.32
N ARG A 267 42.12 39.57 15.72
CA ARG A 267 43.50 39.09 15.92
C ARG A 267 44.18 39.74 17.12
N SER A 268 43.53 40.68 17.79
CA SER A 268 44.04 41.38 18.97
C SER A 268 44.04 40.54 20.25
N LEU A 269 43.24 39.47 20.32
CA LEU A 269 43.11 38.65 21.53
C LEU A 269 44.32 37.73 21.74
N THR A 270 44.90 37.82 22.93
CA THR A 270 46.00 36.96 23.37
C THR A 270 45.56 35.49 23.45
N LYS A 271 46.52 34.55 23.37
CA LYS A 271 46.26 33.10 23.44
C LYS A 271 45.50 32.70 24.70
N LYS A 272 45.65 33.45 25.79
CA LYS A 272 44.98 33.23 27.08
C LYS A 272 43.51 33.66 27.02
N GLU A 273 43.20 34.78 26.39
CA GLU A 273 41.82 35.28 26.21
C GLU A 273 41.02 34.39 25.24
N ARG A 274 41.63 33.94 24.15
CA ARG A 274 41.01 32.97 23.23
C ARG A 274 40.66 31.65 23.92
N ARG A 275 41.51 31.18 24.82
CA ARG A 275 41.23 29.98 25.63
C ARG A 275 40.11 30.22 26.65
N LYS A 276 39.99 31.44 27.18
CA LYS A 276 38.92 31.82 28.11
C LYS A 276 37.56 31.84 27.39
N LEU A 277 37.50 32.49 26.23
CA LEU A 277 36.32 32.55 25.36
C LEU A 277 35.88 31.15 24.90
N ASP A 278 36.82 30.28 24.53
CA ASP A 278 36.50 28.91 24.12
C ASP A 278 36.03 28.04 25.31
N LYS A 279 36.52 28.31 26.53
CA LYS A 279 36.03 27.69 27.77
C LYS A 279 34.63 28.17 28.15
N GLU A 280 34.33 29.44 27.96
CA GLU A 280 32.98 30.01 28.15
C GLU A 280 31.99 29.43 27.14
N ARG A 281 32.36 29.37 25.84
CA ARG A 281 31.54 28.72 24.80
C ARG A 281 31.24 27.25 25.11
N ARG A 282 32.19 26.53 25.72
CA ARG A 282 32.00 25.14 26.18
C ARG A 282 31.14 25.04 27.45
N ARG A 283 31.15 26.06 28.31
CA ARG A 283 30.30 26.14 29.52
C ARG A 283 28.87 26.52 29.17
N GLU A 284 28.64 27.42 28.22
CA GLU A 284 27.30 27.73 27.68
C GLU A 284 26.68 26.52 26.98
N LYS A 285 27.46 25.78 26.17
CA LYS A 285 26.99 24.51 25.59
C LYS A 285 26.61 23.45 26.62
N ARG A 286 27.16 23.52 27.85
CA ARG A 286 26.86 22.60 28.95
C ARG A 286 25.70 23.07 29.85
N LYS A 287 25.24 24.32 29.69
CA LYS A 287 24.14 24.92 30.45
C LYS A 287 22.84 25.06 29.64
N ALA A 288 22.82 24.60 28.39
CA ALA A 288 21.58 24.54 27.62
C ALA A 288 20.62 23.57 28.32
N PRO A 289 19.35 23.97 28.59
CA PRO A 289 18.41 23.15 29.31
C PRO A 289 18.15 21.85 28.55
N GLU A 290 18.13 20.73 29.28
CA GLU A 290 17.64 19.45 28.81
C GLU A 290 16.20 19.65 28.31
N LYS A 291 16.04 19.69 26.98
CA LYS A 291 14.71 19.54 26.38
C LYS A 291 14.33 18.07 26.52
N HIS A 292 13.25 17.86 27.24
CA HIS A 292 12.62 16.57 27.49
C HIS A 292 12.47 15.74 26.21
N HIS A 293 12.66 14.44 26.40
CA HIS A 293 12.64 13.36 25.43
C HIS A 293 11.32 13.25 24.65
N ALA A 294 11.44 13.19 23.32
CA ALA A 294 10.67 12.29 22.46
C ALA A 294 11.36 12.20 21.09
N THR A 295 12.52 11.53 21.00
CA THR A 295 13.04 11.08 19.71
C THR A 295 12.96 9.57 19.70
N SER A 296 11.89 9.03 19.08
CA SER A 296 11.90 7.64 18.62
C SER A 296 13.07 7.52 17.64
N GLN A 297 14.10 6.78 18.03
CA GLN A 297 15.27 6.57 17.18
C GLN A 297 14.83 5.68 16.02
N MET A 298 14.49 6.29 14.88
CA MET A 298 14.24 5.57 13.64
C MET A 298 15.50 4.77 13.25
N SER A 299 15.32 3.48 12.97
CA SER A 299 16.39 2.63 12.44
C SER A 299 16.88 3.16 11.08
N PRO A 300 18.18 3.02 10.75
CA PRO A 300 18.69 3.47 9.47
C PRO A 300 18.00 2.72 8.31
N VAL A 301 17.43 3.47 7.36
CA VAL A 301 16.86 2.94 6.11
C VAL A 301 18.00 2.34 5.27
N LYS A 302 17.81 1.11 4.76
CA LYS A 302 18.80 0.35 3.99
C LYS A 302 18.29 -0.02 2.60
N GLY A 303 19.20 -0.50 1.76
CA GLY A 303 18.87 -1.07 0.45
C GLY A 303 18.25 -0.04 -0.50
N ILE A 304 17.31 -0.50 -1.33
CA ILE A 304 16.67 0.37 -2.32
C ILE A 304 15.85 1.52 -1.71
N ALA A 305 15.32 1.33 -0.50
CA ALA A 305 14.58 2.37 0.22
C ALA A 305 15.42 3.64 0.46
N ALA A 306 16.74 3.47 0.69
CA ALA A 306 17.67 4.59 0.87
C ALA A 306 17.97 5.38 -0.42
N ARG A 307 17.40 4.96 -1.56
CA ARG A 307 17.56 5.61 -2.87
C ARG A 307 16.25 6.26 -3.35
N VAL A 308 15.15 6.09 -2.62
CA VAL A 308 13.85 6.69 -2.97
C VAL A 308 13.91 8.19 -2.76
N SER A 309 13.71 8.96 -3.84
CA SER A 309 13.89 10.42 -3.83
C SER A 309 12.74 11.22 -4.46
N THR A 310 11.86 10.58 -5.23
CA THR A 310 10.76 11.24 -5.96
C THR A 310 9.41 10.66 -5.60
N LEU A 311 8.32 11.39 -5.87
CA LEU A 311 6.95 10.90 -5.64
C LEU A 311 6.63 9.60 -6.42
N SER A 312 7.16 9.47 -7.64
CA SER A 312 7.00 8.26 -8.45
C SER A 312 7.67 7.04 -7.79
N ALA A 313 8.91 7.22 -7.29
CA ALA A 313 9.63 6.18 -6.56
C ALA A 313 8.95 5.88 -5.20
N ALA A 314 8.42 6.89 -4.51
CA ALA A 314 7.66 6.72 -3.27
C ALA A 314 6.38 5.89 -3.48
N THR A 315 5.67 6.12 -4.59
CA THR A 315 4.49 5.32 -4.97
C THR A 315 4.86 3.87 -5.24
N ALA A 316 5.92 3.63 -6.02
CA ALA A 316 6.41 2.26 -6.28
C ALA A 316 6.89 1.57 -4.99
N ALA A 317 7.54 2.32 -4.09
CA ALA A 317 8.00 1.82 -2.79
C ALA A 317 6.82 1.41 -1.91
N GLN A 318 5.77 2.23 -1.82
CA GLN A 318 4.57 1.90 -1.06
C GLN A 318 3.88 0.64 -1.59
N ASN A 319 3.76 0.48 -2.91
CA ASN A 319 3.11 -0.70 -3.50
C ASN A 319 3.89 -1.99 -3.16
N LEU A 320 5.23 -1.94 -3.22
CA LEU A 320 6.07 -3.06 -2.79
C LEU A 320 5.97 -3.31 -1.28
N ALA A 321 5.93 -2.24 -0.48
CA ALA A 321 5.81 -2.33 0.97
C ALA A 321 4.50 -3.02 1.39
N LEU A 322 3.39 -2.65 0.74
CA LEU A 322 2.07 -3.25 0.96
C LEU A 322 2.08 -4.75 0.62
N PHE A 323 2.64 -5.13 -0.53
CA PHE A 323 2.81 -6.53 -0.91
C PHE A 323 3.64 -7.32 0.13
N LYS A 324 4.74 -6.74 0.61
CA LYS A 324 5.58 -7.36 1.65
C LYS A 324 4.86 -7.45 2.99
N LYS A 325 4.05 -6.48 3.37
CA LYS A 325 3.21 -6.54 4.58
C LYS A 325 2.26 -7.74 4.52
N TYR A 326 1.51 -7.90 3.44
CA TYR A 326 0.61 -9.06 3.27
C TYR A 326 1.36 -10.40 3.28
N HIS A 327 2.59 -10.43 2.74
CA HIS A 327 3.43 -11.61 2.85
C HIS A 327 3.78 -11.93 4.31
N CYS A 328 4.08 -10.92 5.13
CA CYS A 328 4.34 -11.08 6.56
C CYS A 328 3.12 -11.64 7.28
N ASP A 329 1.93 -11.11 7.03
CA ASP A 329 0.68 -11.59 7.64
C ASP A 329 0.42 -13.05 7.28
N TRP A 330 0.71 -13.44 6.05
CA TRP A 330 0.63 -14.84 5.64
C TRP A 330 1.67 -15.73 6.35
N ILE A 331 2.94 -15.30 6.44
CA ILE A 331 3.97 -16.07 7.17
C ILE A 331 3.54 -16.26 8.63
N ARG A 332 3.01 -15.21 9.28
CA ARG A 332 2.51 -15.28 10.67
C ARG A 332 1.44 -16.34 10.85
N LEU A 333 0.46 -16.40 9.95
CA LEU A 333 -0.59 -17.44 10.00
C LEU A 333 0.00 -18.85 9.92
N THR A 334 1.07 -19.04 9.16
CA THR A 334 1.74 -20.34 9.02
C THR A 334 2.74 -20.67 10.13
N LEU A 335 3.26 -19.68 10.85
CA LEU A 335 4.25 -19.84 11.93
C LEU A 335 3.68 -20.48 13.22
N GLY A 336 2.35 -20.47 13.39
CA GLY A 336 1.66 -21.16 14.48
C GLY A 336 1.66 -22.70 14.37
N ASP A 337 2.51 -23.26 13.48
CA ASP A 337 2.57 -24.67 13.05
C ASP A 337 2.64 -25.67 14.23
N GLY A 338 3.13 -25.29 15.41
CA GLY A 338 3.48 -26.29 16.43
C GLY A 338 4.44 -27.36 15.85
N SER A 339 5.11 -27.04 14.74
CA SER A 339 6.06 -27.91 14.08
C SER A 339 7.16 -28.22 15.07
N GLN A 340 7.38 -29.51 15.33
CA GLN A 340 8.55 -29.94 16.09
C GLN A 340 9.87 -29.66 15.34
N ASP A 341 9.79 -29.21 14.09
CA ASP A 341 10.91 -28.82 13.25
C ASP A 341 11.36 -27.37 13.58
N MET A 342 12.25 -27.28 14.55
CA MET A 342 12.86 -26.02 15.01
C MET A 342 13.60 -25.27 13.89
N ASP A 343 14.14 -25.99 12.91
CA ASP A 343 14.93 -25.38 11.82
C ASP A 343 14.01 -24.67 10.81
N LYS A 344 12.88 -25.30 10.47
CA LYS A 344 11.84 -24.66 9.62
C LYS A 344 11.25 -23.42 10.31
N GLN A 345 11.00 -23.50 11.61
CA GLN A 345 10.49 -22.36 12.38
C GLN A 345 11.51 -21.21 12.46
N ALA A 346 12.79 -21.51 12.68
CA ALA A 346 13.86 -20.51 12.64
C ALA A 346 14.01 -19.86 11.25
N HIS A 347 13.88 -20.64 10.19
CA HIS A 347 13.92 -20.14 8.81
C HIS A 347 12.74 -19.19 8.50
N ASP A 348 11.50 -19.58 8.82
CA ASP A 348 10.32 -18.78 8.51
C ASP A 348 10.22 -17.51 9.40
N THR A 349 10.72 -17.56 10.63
CA THR A 349 10.85 -16.36 11.49
C THR A 349 11.92 -15.39 10.96
N GLY A 350 13.03 -15.90 10.42
CA GLY A 350 14.02 -15.08 9.71
C GLY A 350 13.41 -14.35 8.51
N ARG A 351 12.67 -15.08 7.66
CA ARG A 351 11.96 -14.51 6.50
C ARG A 351 10.92 -13.47 6.88
N LEU A 352 10.16 -13.71 7.95
CA LEU A 352 9.20 -12.75 8.48
C LEU A 352 9.91 -11.45 8.89
N THR A 353 11.02 -11.57 9.62
CA THR A 353 11.79 -10.40 10.10
C THR A 353 12.33 -9.58 8.94
N GLU A 354 12.91 -10.25 7.92
CA GLU A 354 13.43 -9.58 6.72
C GLU A 354 12.32 -8.86 5.94
N ALA A 355 11.20 -9.52 5.68
CA ALA A 355 10.08 -8.94 4.95
C ALA A 355 9.43 -7.76 5.70
N MET A 356 9.34 -7.85 7.03
CA MET A 356 8.86 -6.77 7.89
C MET A 356 9.79 -5.56 7.87
N GLU A 357 11.10 -5.77 8.02
CA GLU A 357 12.09 -4.70 7.96
C GLU A 357 12.11 -4.03 6.59
N GLU A 358 12.04 -4.81 5.51
CA GLU A 358 11.96 -4.28 4.14
C GLU A 358 10.70 -3.44 3.94
N SER A 359 9.52 -3.97 4.31
CA SER A 359 8.24 -3.25 4.22
C SER A 359 8.29 -1.93 5.00
N ARG A 360 8.79 -1.96 6.24
CA ARG A 360 8.95 -0.77 7.08
C ARG A 360 9.86 0.27 6.41
N ASN A 361 11.04 -0.14 5.96
CA ASN A 361 12.00 0.77 5.34
C ASN A 361 11.42 1.45 4.10
N LEU A 362 10.64 0.72 3.29
CA LEU A 362 9.97 1.26 2.10
C LEU A 362 8.86 2.26 2.47
N TYR A 363 8.03 1.96 3.47
CA TYR A 363 7.01 2.90 3.96
C TYR A 363 7.62 4.18 4.53
N GLU A 364 8.67 4.07 5.34
CA GLU A 364 9.35 5.23 5.93
C GLU A 364 9.99 6.10 4.83
N ALA A 365 10.62 5.49 3.84
CA ALA A 365 11.18 6.22 2.70
C ALA A 365 10.08 6.92 1.87
N ALA A 366 8.97 6.22 1.59
CA ALA A 366 7.84 6.80 0.88
C ALA A 366 7.19 7.95 1.66
N LEU A 367 6.98 7.78 2.96
CA LEU A 367 6.40 8.79 3.83
C LEU A 367 7.28 10.04 3.89
N TYR A 368 8.60 9.85 4.03
CA TYR A 368 9.56 10.94 4.05
C TYR A 368 9.51 11.78 2.78
N VAL A 369 9.57 11.14 1.60
CA VAL A 369 9.52 11.85 0.32
C VAL A 369 8.19 12.60 0.16
N ARG A 370 7.07 11.96 0.46
CA ARG A 370 5.75 12.60 0.37
C ARG A 370 5.59 13.76 1.34
N SER A 371 6.04 13.62 2.58
CA SER A 371 5.96 14.68 3.58
C SER A 371 6.88 15.86 3.28
N SER A 372 7.91 15.64 2.45
CA SER A 372 8.82 16.69 2.01
C SER A 372 8.32 17.47 0.79
N ILE A 373 7.48 16.86 -0.05
CA ILE A 373 7.01 17.44 -1.33
C ILE A 373 5.54 17.87 -1.27
N LEU A 374 4.70 17.10 -0.57
CA LEU A 374 3.25 17.27 -0.54
C LEU A 374 2.78 17.90 0.78
N PRO A 375 1.65 18.63 0.77
CA PRO A 375 1.01 19.09 2.00
C PRO A 375 0.66 17.92 2.93
N ALA A 376 0.67 18.18 4.24
CA ALA A 376 0.44 17.13 5.23
C ALA A 376 -0.95 16.46 5.13
N HIS A 377 -1.96 17.22 4.69
CA HIS A 377 -3.34 16.75 4.46
C HIS A 377 -3.53 16.05 3.09
N HIS A 378 -2.47 15.88 2.30
CA HIS A 378 -2.59 15.22 1.00
C HIS A 378 -2.99 13.75 1.21
N PRO A 379 -3.96 13.20 0.44
CA PRO A 379 -4.46 11.83 0.64
C PRO A 379 -3.35 10.77 0.65
N GLU A 380 -2.35 10.90 -0.21
CA GLU A 380 -1.22 9.97 -0.23
C GLU A 380 -0.35 10.02 1.04
N VAL A 381 -0.19 11.19 1.66
CA VAL A 381 0.55 11.32 2.92
C VAL A 381 -0.22 10.58 4.02
N ILE A 382 -1.52 10.86 4.13
CA ILE A 382 -2.42 10.23 5.11
C ILE A 382 -2.44 8.70 4.91
N ALA A 383 -2.63 8.22 3.68
CA ALA A 383 -2.65 6.80 3.37
C ALA A 383 -1.33 6.11 3.73
N THR A 384 -0.19 6.77 3.50
CA THR A 384 1.12 6.22 3.86
C THR A 384 1.29 6.14 5.38
N LYS A 385 0.87 7.18 6.12
CA LYS A 385 0.89 7.18 7.59
C LYS A 385 0.03 6.06 8.15
N PHE A 386 -1.19 5.89 7.63
CA PHE A 386 -2.11 4.84 8.03
C PHE A 386 -1.51 3.44 7.81
N SER A 387 -1.02 3.16 6.60
CA SER A 387 -0.41 1.86 6.29
C SER A 387 0.83 1.57 7.13
N LEU A 388 1.66 2.59 7.40
CA LEU A 388 2.84 2.43 8.25
C LEU A 388 2.44 2.18 9.72
N ALA A 389 1.45 2.90 10.24
CA ALA A 389 0.95 2.69 11.60
C ALA A 389 0.44 1.25 11.78
N GLU A 390 -0.35 0.74 10.83
CA GLU A 390 -0.86 -0.62 10.84
C GLU A 390 0.27 -1.68 10.82
N LEU A 391 1.32 -1.44 10.03
CA LEU A 391 2.51 -2.30 10.02
C LEU A 391 3.24 -2.28 11.38
N LEU A 392 3.37 -1.12 12.01
CA LEU A 392 4.11 -0.95 13.27
C LEU A 392 3.38 -1.54 14.49
N ASP A 393 2.05 -1.65 14.40
CA ASP A 393 1.19 -2.36 15.35
C ASP A 393 1.18 -3.87 15.15
N SER A 394 1.74 -4.37 14.04
CA SER A 394 1.83 -5.80 13.81
C SER A 394 2.99 -6.42 14.61
N PRO A 395 2.81 -7.62 15.22
CA PRO A 395 3.84 -8.24 16.05
C PRO A 395 5.09 -8.60 15.24
N ARG A 396 6.28 -8.28 15.75
CA ARG A 396 7.56 -8.52 15.04
C ARG A 396 7.96 -9.99 14.93
N GLY A 397 7.35 -10.87 15.72
CA GLY A 397 7.63 -12.30 15.75
C GLY A 397 6.35 -13.14 15.93
N PRO A 398 6.50 -14.47 16.06
CA PRO A 398 5.37 -15.39 16.24
C PRO A 398 4.73 -15.29 17.63
N ASP A 399 5.46 -14.76 18.61
CA ASP A 399 4.95 -14.55 19.96
C ASP A 399 4.33 -13.15 20.09
N VAL A 400 3.02 -13.11 20.26
CA VAL A 400 2.21 -11.89 20.43
C VAL A 400 2.65 -11.11 21.69
N ASN A 401 3.27 -11.79 22.66
CA ASN A 401 3.69 -11.22 23.94
C ASN A 401 5.20 -10.89 24.01
N ALA A 402 6.01 -11.30 23.02
CA ALA A 402 7.43 -10.95 22.95
C ALA A 402 7.60 -9.56 22.29
N GLY A 403 7.47 -8.50 23.11
CA GLY A 403 7.58 -7.09 22.68
C GLY A 403 8.78 -6.77 21.77
N LYS A 404 8.79 -5.72 20.96
CA LYS A 404 8.17 -4.40 21.13
C LYS A 404 7.58 -3.93 19.80
N PHE A 405 6.27 -3.78 19.76
CA PHE A 405 5.58 -2.90 18.83
C PHE A 405 6.28 -1.54 18.84
N ASP A 406 6.38 -0.87 17.68
CA ASP A 406 6.70 0.56 17.70
C ASP A 406 5.41 1.35 17.94
N GLU A 407 4.63 0.91 18.94
CA GLU A 407 3.29 1.40 19.26
C GLU A 407 3.31 2.90 19.50
N LYS A 408 4.38 3.41 20.10
CA LYS A 408 4.59 4.86 20.26
C LYS A 408 4.64 5.58 18.92
N ARG A 409 5.34 5.02 17.92
CA ARG A 409 5.40 5.60 16.58
C ARG A 409 4.09 5.41 15.83
N ALA A 410 3.45 4.26 15.96
CA ALA A 410 2.14 3.99 15.35
C ALA A 410 1.06 4.97 15.87
N ASN A 411 0.99 5.15 17.19
CA ASN A 411 0.07 6.08 17.82
C ASN A 411 0.39 7.53 17.45
N ALA A 412 1.67 7.93 17.40
CA ALA A 412 2.04 9.25 16.91
C ALA A 412 1.58 9.48 15.46
N LEU A 413 1.72 8.49 14.57
CA LEU A 413 1.22 8.60 13.19
C LEU A 413 -0.32 8.72 13.14
N ARG A 414 -1.04 8.04 14.04
CA ARG A 414 -2.51 8.15 14.15
C ARG A 414 -2.94 9.50 14.69
N GLU A 415 -2.28 10.00 15.73
CA GLU A 415 -2.52 11.35 16.28
C GLU A 415 -2.29 12.40 15.19
N GLU A 416 -1.18 12.31 14.45
CA GLU A 416 -0.92 13.18 13.31
C GLU A 416 -2.03 13.12 12.24
N ILE A 417 -2.72 11.99 12.05
CA ILE A 417 -3.86 11.88 11.12
C ILE A 417 -5.11 12.55 11.72
N LEU A 418 -5.40 12.30 13.00
CA LEU A 418 -6.58 12.82 13.70
C LEU A 418 -6.54 14.33 13.84
N GLU A 419 -5.39 14.91 14.15
CA GLU A 419 -5.19 16.36 14.21
C GLU A 419 -5.64 17.03 12.91
N PHE A 420 -5.31 16.44 11.74
CA PHE A 420 -5.75 16.99 10.45
C PHE A 420 -7.24 16.86 10.18
N LEU A 421 -7.89 15.79 10.66
CA LEU A 421 -9.33 15.62 10.49
C LEU A 421 -10.08 16.65 11.33
N GLN A 422 -9.62 16.90 12.56
CA GLN A 422 -10.20 17.90 13.46
C GLN A 422 -10.06 19.32 12.91
N GLU A 423 -8.88 19.71 12.40
CA GLU A 423 -8.69 21.02 11.74
C GLU A 423 -9.65 21.23 10.56
N LYS A 424 -9.99 20.15 9.85
CA LYS A 424 -10.89 20.18 8.69
C LYS A 424 -12.35 20.36 9.08
N ASP A 425 -12.77 19.71 10.17
CA ASP A 425 -14.12 19.83 10.72
C ASP A 425 -14.35 21.23 11.28
N GLU A 426 -13.35 21.80 11.97
CA GLU A 426 -13.41 23.18 12.47
C GLU A 426 -13.48 24.21 11.34
N GLN A 427 -12.73 24.03 10.24
CA GLN A 427 -12.79 24.90 9.05
C GLN A 427 -14.08 24.73 8.23
N SER A 428 -14.74 23.58 8.31
CA SER A 428 -16.01 23.34 7.61
C SER A 428 -17.22 23.89 8.39
N GLN A 429 -17.06 24.15 9.69
CA GLN A 429 -18.08 24.74 10.56
C GLN A 429 -18.00 26.27 10.68
N SER A 430 -16.91 26.90 10.21
CA SER A 430 -16.71 28.36 10.12
C SER A 430 -17.08 28.91 8.75
#